data_AF-A0A257T3N6-F1
#
_entry.id   AF-A0A257T3N6-F1
#
_cell.length_a   1.000
_cell.length_b   1.000
_cell.length_c   1.000
_cell.angle_alpha   90.00
_cell.angle_beta   90.00
_cell.angle_gamma   90.00
#
_symmetry.space_group_name_H-M   'P 1'
#
loop_
_entity.id
_entity.type
_entity.pdbx_description
1 polymer ?
#
loop_
_entity_poly.entity_id
_entity_poly.type
_entity_poly.pdbx_seq_one_letter_code
_entity_poly.pdbx_strand_id
1 'polypeptide(L)'
;MNRGWFSSFIFGRADRTDQVLALTFALLTLVAYNLITELLISLRMQRLASGLELFNTLVFAALGVALLAGWQAGVLSVVLAYASACLLSALVAMWWMRPLWRALPVGQSQTVGRAAIWPKVVPFAAALWLSQALGNLFGMADRYILLHHSGQSAAESLSMLGEYYSSRIVPTLLMNVCSLLATVSLPFLSHDWEVGPRAAVSERLNLLLKLTGIGLVAAATAVLFFSPLLFDWALRGKFHAAPAILSLALAYACWSGLVCLAKSYLWCAERAALVSVAYAVGLFASIGLNLVLAPRFGIHGVAYGTCAAHVVLLLVVYGLSHAYGFALHPGTWLVSAMPLVPCAQETTSRPDAGV
;
A
#
# COMPACT_ATOMS: atom_id res chain seq x y z
N MET A 1 32.26 5.57 -17.60
CA MET A 1 31.78 4.93 -16.35
C MET A 1 31.36 3.50 -16.66
N ASN A 2 31.88 2.52 -15.93
CA ASN A 2 31.74 1.10 -16.22
C ASN A 2 30.32 0.62 -15.87
N ARG A 3 29.46 0.38 -16.88
CA ARG A 3 28.03 0.03 -16.70
C ARG A 3 27.83 -1.22 -15.82
N GLY A 4 28.81 -2.13 -15.81
CA GLY A 4 28.76 -3.37 -15.04
C GLY A 4 28.75 -3.18 -13.51
N TRP A 5 29.31 -2.08 -12.98
CA TRP A 5 29.32 -1.85 -11.53
C TRP A 5 27.91 -1.65 -10.97
N PHE A 6 27.08 -0.89 -11.68
CA PHE A 6 25.73 -0.58 -11.22
C PHE A 6 24.81 -1.82 -11.29
N SER A 7 24.95 -2.65 -12.34
CA SER A 7 24.28 -3.96 -12.41
C SER A 7 24.73 -4.90 -11.28
N SER A 8 26.04 -4.93 -10.99
CA SER A 8 26.58 -5.73 -9.89
C SER A 8 26.04 -5.28 -8.53
N PHE A 9 25.89 -3.98 -8.31
CA PHE A 9 25.32 -3.44 -7.07
C PHE A 9 23.85 -3.83 -6.87
N ILE A 10 23.02 -3.78 -7.92
CA ILE A 10 21.58 -4.06 -7.82
C ILE A 10 21.30 -5.57 -7.79
N PHE A 11 21.93 -6.33 -8.69
CA PHE A 11 21.59 -7.74 -8.93
C PHE A 11 22.65 -8.73 -8.43
N GLY A 12 23.77 -8.24 -7.88
CA GLY A 12 24.92 -9.08 -7.54
C GLY A 12 25.63 -9.66 -8.78
N ARG A 13 25.26 -9.24 -10.00
CA ARG A 13 25.84 -9.73 -11.26
C ARG A 13 25.96 -8.63 -12.31
N ALA A 14 27.07 -8.62 -13.03
CA ALA A 14 27.36 -7.63 -14.07
C ALA A 14 26.65 -7.91 -15.42
N ASP A 15 26.16 -9.13 -15.63
CA ASP A 15 25.50 -9.60 -16.86
C ASP A 15 24.06 -9.07 -17.03
N ARG A 16 23.51 -8.34 -16.05
CA ARG A 16 22.12 -7.85 -16.05
C ARG A 16 21.96 -6.38 -16.41
N THR A 17 22.91 -5.82 -17.16
CA THR A 17 22.88 -4.41 -17.56
C THR A 17 21.60 -4.04 -18.33
N ASP A 18 21.08 -4.93 -19.18
CA ASP A 18 19.85 -4.69 -19.94
C ASP A 18 18.60 -4.59 -19.05
N GLN A 19 18.56 -5.37 -17.97
CA GLN A 19 17.46 -5.31 -17.00
C GLN A 19 17.47 -3.98 -16.24
N VAL A 20 18.65 -3.47 -15.90
CA VAL A 20 18.80 -2.16 -15.26
C VAL A 20 18.29 -1.04 -16.17
N LEU A 21 18.64 -1.08 -17.46
CA LEU A 21 18.15 -0.09 -18.43
C LEU A 21 16.62 -0.16 -18.59
N ALA A 22 16.07 -1.36 -18.72
CA ALA A 22 14.62 -1.55 -18.83
C ALA A 22 13.88 -1.08 -17.57
N LEU A 23 14.41 -1.35 -16.37
CA LEU A 23 13.85 -0.85 -15.11
C LEU A 23 13.95 0.66 -15.00
N THR A 24 15.05 1.27 -15.45
CA THR A 24 15.22 2.73 -15.45
C THR A 24 14.18 3.38 -16.37
N PHE A 25 14.00 2.83 -17.56
CA PHE A 25 12.97 3.26 -18.49
C PHE A 25 11.56 3.10 -17.90
N ALA A 26 11.25 1.94 -17.33
CA ALA A 26 9.98 1.67 -16.66
C ALA A 26 9.70 2.66 -15.51
N LEU A 27 10.72 2.99 -14.72
CA LEU A 27 10.58 3.96 -13.63
C LEU A 27 10.28 5.36 -14.16
N LEU A 28 10.95 5.81 -15.22
CA LEU A 28 10.70 7.12 -15.82
C LEU A 28 9.27 7.23 -16.37
N THR A 29 8.80 6.20 -17.10
CA THR A 29 7.45 6.21 -17.66
C THR A 29 6.38 6.09 -16.58
N LEU A 30 6.64 5.31 -15.52
CA LEU A 30 5.79 5.24 -14.33
C LEU A 30 5.69 6.59 -13.62
N VAL A 31 6.80 7.29 -13.41
CA VAL A 31 6.81 8.62 -12.78
C VAL A 31 6.00 9.62 -13.61
N ALA A 32 6.17 9.63 -14.94
CA ALA A 32 5.41 10.49 -15.83
C ALA A 32 3.90 10.19 -15.77
N TYR A 33 3.53 8.91 -15.81
CA TYR A 33 2.16 8.45 -15.71
C TYR A 33 1.50 8.84 -14.37
N ASN A 34 2.18 8.58 -13.25
CA ASN A 34 1.69 8.91 -11.91
C ASN A 34 1.52 10.43 -11.75
N LEU A 35 2.49 11.23 -12.23
CA LEU A 35 2.40 12.68 -12.16
C LEU A 35 1.15 13.21 -12.89
N ILE A 36 0.86 12.70 -14.09
CA ILE A 36 -0.32 13.12 -14.85
C ILE A 36 -1.60 12.66 -14.17
N THR A 37 -1.63 11.43 -13.66
CA THR A 37 -2.81 10.89 -12.96
C THR A 37 -3.13 11.69 -11.70
N GLU A 38 -2.13 11.98 -10.87
CA GLU A 38 -2.29 12.84 -9.68
C GLU A 38 -2.72 14.26 -10.05
N LEU A 39 -2.20 14.81 -11.15
CA LEU A 39 -2.65 16.11 -11.66
C LEU A 39 -4.13 16.06 -12.07
N LEU A 40 -4.59 15.02 -12.76
CA LEU A 40 -6.01 14.84 -13.11
C LEU A 40 -6.91 14.71 -11.87
N ILE A 41 -6.47 13.95 -10.87
CA ILE A 41 -7.16 13.82 -9.58
C ILE A 41 -7.26 15.20 -8.90
N SER A 42 -6.16 15.96 -8.86
CA SER A 42 -6.14 17.30 -8.27
C SER A 42 -7.06 18.30 -8.99
N LEU A 43 -7.22 18.15 -10.30
CA LEU A 43 -8.16 18.92 -11.13
C LEU A 43 -9.61 18.42 -11.01
N ARG A 44 -9.89 17.48 -10.09
CA ARG A 44 -11.21 16.86 -9.86
C ARG A 44 -11.74 16.12 -11.09
N MET A 45 -10.86 15.65 -11.97
CA MET A 45 -11.19 14.87 -13.16
C MET A 45 -11.18 13.37 -12.88
N GLN A 46 -11.82 12.93 -11.79
CA GLN A 46 -11.76 11.53 -11.32
C GLN A 46 -12.15 10.52 -12.39
N ARG A 47 -13.17 10.82 -13.22
CA ARG A 47 -13.61 9.94 -14.31
C ARG A 47 -12.51 9.68 -15.33
N LEU A 48 -11.73 10.71 -15.68
CA LEU A 48 -10.64 10.58 -16.64
C LEU A 48 -9.47 9.81 -16.00
N ALA A 49 -9.14 10.10 -14.74
CA ALA A 49 -8.11 9.37 -14.00
C ALA A 49 -8.43 7.87 -13.93
N SER A 50 -9.64 7.49 -13.51
CA SER A 50 -10.06 6.08 -13.46
C SER A 50 -10.13 5.43 -14.85
N GLY A 51 -10.56 6.17 -15.88
CA GLY A 51 -10.52 5.68 -17.27
C GLY A 51 -9.09 5.41 -17.76
N LEU A 52 -8.14 6.24 -17.34
CA LEU A 52 -6.73 6.10 -17.67
C LEU A 52 -6.09 4.90 -16.94
N GLU A 53 -6.43 4.67 -15.68
CA GLU A 53 -5.99 3.49 -14.91
C GLU A 53 -6.49 2.18 -15.54
N LEU A 54 -7.76 2.16 -15.96
CA LEU A 54 -8.33 1.02 -16.69
C LEU A 54 -7.60 0.81 -18.02
N PHE A 55 -7.38 1.88 -18.78
CA PHE A 55 -6.63 1.83 -20.04
C PHE A 55 -5.21 1.30 -19.84
N ASN A 56 -4.48 1.80 -18.84
CA ASN A 56 -3.14 1.32 -18.51
C ASN A 56 -3.15 -0.17 -18.19
N THR A 57 -4.12 -0.64 -17.39
CA THR A 57 -4.24 -2.06 -17.01
C THR A 57 -4.51 -2.95 -18.21
N LEU A 58 -5.43 -2.56 -19.10
CA LEU A 58 -5.76 -3.30 -20.32
C LEU A 58 -4.57 -3.37 -21.29
N VAL A 59 -3.88 -2.23 -21.50
CA VAL A 59 -2.69 -2.17 -22.36
C VAL A 59 -1.55 -3.01 -21.78
N PHE A 60 -1.34 -2.96 -20.45
CA PHE A 60 -0.34 -3.79 -19.79
C PHE A 60 -0.64 -5.28 -19.98
N ALA A 61 -1.89 -5.71 -19.78
CA ALA A 61 -2.28 -7.09 -19.97
C ALA A 61 -2.05 -7.55 -21.42
N ALA A 62 -2.49 -6.76 -22.41
CA ALA A 62 -2.34 -7.07 -23.82
C ALA A 62 -0.86 -7.16 -24.23
N LEU A 63 -0.05 -6.15 -23.89
CA LEU A 63 1.39 -6.14 -24.18
C LEU A 63 2.13 -7.24 -23.43
N GLY A 64 1.75 -7.52 -22.19
CA GLY A 64 2.36 -8.57 -21.37
C GLY A 64 2.17 -9.94 -22.00
N VAL A 65 0.94 -10.28 -22.40
CA VAL A 65 0.65 -11.55 -23.09
C VAL A 65 1.39 -11.61 -24.43
N ALA A 66 1.35 -10.54 -25.23
CA ALA A 66 2.01 -10.50 -26.52
C ALA A 66 3.54 -10.70 -26.43
N LEU A 67 4.21 -10.02 -25.49
CA LEU A 67 5.66 -10.14 -25.32
C LEU A 67 6.07 -11.50 -24.70
N LEU A 68 5.29 -12.02 -23.76
CA LEU A 68 5.55 -13.34 -23.17
C LEU A 68 5.36 -14.47 -24.18
N ALA A 69 4.33 -14.38 -25.04
CA ALA A 69 4.05 -15.39 -26.06
C ALA A 69 4.93 -15.26 -27.31
N GLY A 70 5.25 -14.03 -27.72
CA GLY A 70 5.90 -13.74 -29.01
C GLY A 70 7.40 -13.46 -28.95
N TRP A 71 7.97 -13.15 -27.78
CA TRP A 71 9.39 -12.79 -27.68
C TRP A 71 10.17 -13.60 -26.66
N GLN A 72 9.91 -13.41 -25.37
CA GLN A 72 10.58 -14.19 -24.31
C GLN A 72 9.71 -14.29 -23.07
N ALA A 73 9.60 -15.49 -22.51
CA ALA A 73 8.90 -15.74 -21.26
C ALA A 73 9.79 -15.39 -20.07
N GLY A 74 9.96 -14.09 -19.78
CA GLY A 74 10.84 -13.62 -18.72
C GLY A 74 10.47 -12.26 -18.14
N VAL A 75 11.16 -11.89 -17.05
CA VAL A 75 10.93 -10.63 -16.31
C VAL A 75 11.05 -9.40 -17.21
N LEU A 76 11.98 -9.42 -18.17
CA LEU A 76 12.21 -8.29 -19.08
C LEU A 76 10.97 -7.96 -19.92
N SER A 77 10.25 -8.97 -20.42
CA SER A 77 8.99 -8.78 -21.17
C SER A 77 7.91 -8.10 -20.32
N VAL A 78 7.78 -8.51 -19.05
CA VAL A 78 6.80 -7.93 -18.13
C VAL A 78 7.15 -6.48 -17.80
N VAL A 79 8.43 -6.19 -17.53
CA VAL A 79 8.90 -4.82 -17.26
C VAL A 79 8.67 -3.91 -18.46
N LEU A 80 8.99 -4.37 -19.67
CA LEU A 80 8.79 -3.58 -20.90
C LEU A 80 7.31 -3.40 -21.26
N ALA A 81 6.47 -4.41 -21.06
CA ALA A 81 5.02 -4.28 -21.19
C ALA A 81 4.47 -3.20 -20.26
N TYR A 82 4.88 -3.23 -18.98
CA TYR A 82 4.43 -2.26 -17.98
C TYR A 82 4.92 -0.85 -18.32
N ALA A 83 6.21 -0.70 -18.64
CA ALA A 83 6.80 0.58 -19.04
C ALA A 83 6.08 1.21 -20.23
N SER A 84 5.79 0.39 -21.25
CA SER A 84 5.09 0.81 -22.46
C SER A 84 3.65 1.20 -22.18
N ALA A 85 2.95 0.45 -21.32
CA ALA A 85 1.58 0.76 -20.93
C ALA A 85 1.50 2.10 -20.17
N CYS A 86 2.43 2.37 -19.25
CA CYS A 86 2.53 3.65 -18.57
C CYS A 86 2.82 4.80 -19.55
N LEU A 87 3.76 4.61 -20.48
CA LEU A 87 4.10 5.61 -21.49
C LEU A 87 2.90 5.94 -22.39
N LEU A 88 2.23 4.92 -22.93
CA LEU A 88 1.05 5.10 -23.79
C LEU A 88 -0.07 5.82 -23.05
N SER A 89 -0.31 5.45 -21.79
CA SER A 89 -1.32 6.12 -20.96
C SER A 89 -0.95 7.58 -20.70
N ALA A 90 0.31 7.87 -20.34
CA ALA A 90 0.79 9.23 -20.18
C ALA A 90 0.62 10.06 -21.47
N LEU A 91 0.93 9.50 -22.64
CA LEU A 91 0.75 10.16 -23.94
C LEU A 91 -0.71 10.45 -24.25
N VAL A 92 -1.62 9.49 -24.01
CA VAL A 92 -3.07 9.66 -24.19
C VAL A 92 -3.60 10.77 -23.28
N ALA A 93 -3.21 10.76 -22.01
CA ALA A 93 -3.63 11.77 -21.05
C ALA A 93 -3.10 13.16 -21.42
N MET A 94 -1.82 13.29 -21.80
CA MET A 94 -1.27 14.57 -22.28
C MET A 94 -2.01 15.07 -23.52
N TRP A 95 -2.34 14.20 -24.47
CA TRP A 95 -3.11 14.57 -25.65
C TRP A 95 -4.50 15.10 -25.28
N TRP A 96 -5.18 14.43 -24.35
CA TRP A 96 -6.50 14.84 -23.84
C TRP A 96 -6.45 16.15 -23.05
N MET A 97 -5.35 16.44 -22.36
CA MET A 97 -5.18 17.67 -21.58
C MET A 97 -4.86 18.90 -22.44
N ARG A 98 -4.44 18.73 -23.70
CA ARG A 98 -4.09 19.86 -24.59
C ARG A 98 -5.18 20.92 -24.73
N PRO A 99 -6.46 20.59 -24.96
CA PRO A 99 -7.53 21.58 -25.05
C PRO A 99 -7.76 22.31 -23.72
N LEU A 100 -7.65 21.61 -22.59
CA LEU A 100 -7.82 22.19 -21.25
C LEU A 100 -6.73 23.22 -20.96
N TRP A 101 -5.47 22.90 -21.26
CA TRP A 101 -4.37 23.85 -21.09
C TRP A 101 -4.49 25.09 -21.97
N ARG A 102 -5.05 24.93 -23.19
CA ARG A 102 -5.33 26.08 -24.08
C ARG A 102 -6.48 26.96 -23.58
N ALA A 103 -7.38 26.42 -22.77
CA ALA A 103 -8.53 27.15 -22.23
C ALA A 103 -8.22 27.87 -20.90
N LEU A 104 -7.05 27.65 -20.30
CA LEU A 104 -6.66 28.32 -19.05
C LEU A 104 -6.49 29.84 -19.30
N PRO A 105 -7.06 30.71 -18.46
CA PRO A 105 -6.95 32.16 -18.63
C PRO A 105 -5.49 32.61 -18.46
N VAL A 106 -4.85 32.94 -19.59
CA VAL A 106 -3.50 33.51 -19.64
C VAL A 106 -3.60 34.99 -19.27
N GLY A 107 -3.61 35.34 -17.99
CA GLY A 107 -3.51 36.74 -17.57
C GLY A 107 -4.17 37.16 -16.25
N GLN A 108 -4.90 36.28 -15.55
CA GLN A 108 -5.56 36.63 -14.28
C GLN A 108 -4.94 35.99 -13.03
N SER A 109 -3.90 35.17 -13.18
CA SER A 109 -3.17 34.65 -12.03
C SER A 109 -2.26 35.75 -11.49
N GLN A 110 -2.59 36.27 -10.30
CA GLN A 110 -1.57 36.89 -9.46
C GLN A 110 -0.43 35.89 -9.35
N THR A 111 0.76 36.27 -9.84
CA THR A 111 1.93 35.42 -9.80
C THR A 111 2.35 35.28 -8.34
N VAL A 112 1.79 34.30 -7.64
CA VAL A 112 2.33 33.89 -6.35
C VAL A 112 3.77 33.47 -6.62
N GLY A 113 4.72 34.25 -6.11
CA GLY A 113 6.13 34.03 -6.35
C GLY A 113 6.50 32.60 -5.96
N ARG A 114 7.24 31.89 -6.82
CA ARG A 114 7.68 30.51 -6.57
C ARG A 114 8.29 30.36 -5.17
N ALA A 115 9.04 31.38 -4.73
CA ALA A 115 9.66 31.45 -3.41
C ALA A 115 8.67 31.38 -2.23
N ALA A 116 7.40 31.75 -2.40
CA ALA A 116 6.40 31.68 -1.34
C ALA A 116 5.74 30.30 -1.21
N ILE A 117 5.68 29.53 -2.31
CA ILE A 117 4.99 28.22 -2.36
C ILE A 117 5.93 27.08 -1.97
N TRP A 118 7.12 27.03 -2.59
CA TRP A 118 8.02 25.88 -2.44
C TRP A 118 8.43 25.56 -1.00
N PRO A 119 8.74 26.54 -0.12
CA PRO A 119 9.09 26.24 1.27
C PRO A 119 7.99 25.55 2.06
N LYS A 120 6.72 25.67 1.64
CA LYS A 120 5.58 24.98 2.26
C LYS A 120 5.31 23.63 1.61
N VAL A 121 5.36 23.58 0.28
CA VAL A 121 5.02 22.36 -0.48
C VAL A 121 6.10 21.29 -0.39
N VAL A 122 7.39 21.64 -0.50
CA VAL A 122 8.47 20.64 -0.50
C VAL A 122 8.50 19.82 0.79
N PRO A 123 8.48 20.41 1.99
CA PRO A 123 8.56 19.61 3.22
C PRO A 123 7.33 18.71 3.39
N PHE A 124 6.14 19.21 3.03
CA PHE A 124 4.91 18.42 3.08
C PHE A 124 4.95 17.24 2.10
N ALA A 125 5.34 17.49 0.84
CA ALA A 125 5.48 16.45 -0.18
C ALA A 125 6.57 15.42 0.20
N ALA A 126 7.70 15.87 0.75
CA ALA A 126 8.76 15.00 1.24
C ALA A 126 8.27 14.11 2.38
N ALA A 127 7.47 14.64 3.30
CA ALA A 127 6.87 13.86 4.38
C ALA A 127 5.86 12.82 3.86
N LEU A 128 5.00 13.20 2.90
CA LEU A 128 4.08 12.26 2.24
C LEU A 128 4.84 11.13 1.55
N TRP A 129 5.85 11.48 0.74
CA TRP A 129 6.70 10.50 0.06
C TRP A 129 7.41 9.58 1.07
N LEU A 130 7.97 10.13 2.15
CA LEU A 130 8.63 9.35 3.18
C LEU A 130 7.66 8.39 3.87
N SER A 131 6.43 8.81 4.17
CA SER A 131 5.42 7.93 4.76
C SER A 131 5.05 6.77 3.83
N GLN A 132 4.97 7.03 2.52
CA GLN A 132 4.71 5.99 1.52
C GLN A 132 5.91 5.05 1.36
N ALA A 133 7.13 5.59 1.35
CA ALA A 133 8.35 4.80 1.29
C ALA A 133 8.46 3.86 2.50
N LEU A 134 8.22 4.38 3.71
CA LEU A 134 8.18 3.58 4.94
C LEU A 134 7.08 2.51 4.90
N GLY A 135 5.88 2.86 4.42
CA GLY A 135 4.79 1.90 4.22
C GLY A 135 5.18 0.74 3.29
N ASN A 136 5.85 1.05 2.17
CA ASN A 136 6.35 0.03 1.24
C ASN A 136 7.47 -0.83 1.86
N LEU A 137 8.28 -0.25 2.75
CA LEU A 137 9.35 -0.98 3.44
C LEU A 137 8.84 -2.06 4.39
N PHE A 138 7.61 -1.98 4.93
CA PHE A 138 7.04 -3.09 5.72
C PHE A 138 7.00 -4.39 4.92
N GLY A 139 6.47 -4.34 3.69
CA GLY A 139 6.40 -5.52 2.83
C GLY A 139 7.78 -6.07 2.46
N MET A 140 8.77 -5.20 2.27
CA MET A 140 10.14 -5.60 1.97
C MET A 140 10.87 -6.18 3.19
N ALA A 141 10.64 -5.61 4.38
CA ALA A 141 11.21 -6.11 5.63
C ALA A 141 10.73 -7.54 5.92
N ASP A 142 9.42 -7.81 5.79
CA ASP A 142 8.86 -9.16 5.96
C ASP A 142 9.52 -10.16 5.00
N ARG A 143 9.67 -9.80 3.72
CA ARG A 143 10.34 -10.64 2.72
C ARG A 143 11.77 -10.95 3.13
N TYR A 144 12.51 -9.91 3.50
CA TYR A 144 13.92 -10.03 3.83
C TYR A 144 14.12 -10.93 5.06
N ILE A 145 13.31 -10.73 6.10
CA ILE A 145 13.38 -11.52 7.33
C ILE A 145 12.98 -12.98 7.07
N LEU A 146 11.94 -13.25 6.28
CA LEU A 146 11.59 -14.62 5.89
C LEU A 146 12.71 -15.32 5.12
N LEU A 147 13.37 -14.61 4.21
CA LEU A 147 14.41 -15.17 3.36
C LEU A 147 15.74 -15.40 4.08
N HIS A 148 16.10 -14.55 5.04
CA HIS A 148 17.45 -14.52 5.62
C HIS A 148 17.49 -14.81 7.12
N HIS A 149 16.38 -14.66 7.83
CA HIS A 149 16.32 -14.74 9.29
C HIS A 149 15.25 -15.73 9.80
N SER A 150 14.64 -16.52 8.93
CA SER A 150 13.69 -17.57 9.34
C SER A 150 14.36 -18.80 9.98
N GLY A 151 15.67 -18.96 9.82
CA GLY A 151 16.42 -20.14 10.27
C GLY A 151 16.21 -21.38 9.40
N GLN A 152 15.45 -21.28 8.31
CA GLN A 152 15.17 -22.37 7.38
C GLN A 152 16.17 -22.40 6.23
N SER A 153 16.19 -23.50 5.46
CA SER A 153 16.98 -23.55 4.23
C SER A 153 16.49 -22.52 3.20
N ALA A 154 17.32 -22.19 2.21
CA ALA A 154 16.95 -21.23 1.16
C ALA A 154 15.71 -21.67 0.36
N ALA A 155 15.57 -22.98 0.10
CA ALA A 155 14.44 -23.53 -0.63
C ALA A 155 13.13 -23.43 0.19
N GLU A 156 13.18 -23.78 1.48
CA GLU A 156 12.05 -23.65 2.39
C GLU A 156 11.65 -22.18 2.60
N SER A 157 12.64 -21.28 2.72
CA SER A 157 12.40 -19.85 2.86
C SER A 157 11.70 -19.25 1.65
N LEU A 158 12.05 -19.69 0.44
CA LEU A 158 11.36 -19.30 -0.79
C LEU A 158 9.93 -19.87 -0.86
N SER A 159 9.73 -21.11 -0.39
CA SER A 159 8.40 -21.71 -0.30
C SER A 159 7.50 -20.96 0.68
N MET A 160 7.98 -20.70 1.90
CA MET A 160 7.28 -19.89 2.91
C MET A 160 6.95 -18.49 2.39
N LEU A 161 7.85 -17.90 1.60
CA LEU A 161 7.59 -16.61 0.98
C LEU A 161 6.38 -16.70 0.04
N GLY A 162 6.32 -17.72 -0.81
CA GLY A 162 5.17 -17.97 -1.69
C GLY A 162 3.86 -18.10 -0.92
N GLU A 163 3.86 -18.88 0.17
CA GLU A 163 2.70 -19.04 1.04
C GLU A 163 2.29 -17.72 1.72
N TYR A 164 3.27 -16.97 2.22
CA TYR A 164 3.03 -15.67 2.86
C TYR A 164 2.37 -14.68 1.90
N TYR A 165 2.87 -14.59 0.67
CA TYR A 165 2.28 -13.73 -0.36
C TYR A 165 0.90 -14.19 -0.80
N SER A 166 0.70 -15.49 -0.93
CA SER A 166 -0.59 -16.05 -1.30
C SER A 166 -1.68 -15.70 -0.27
N SER A 167 -1.36 -15.81 1.02
CA SER A 167 -2.27 -15.44 2.11
C SER A 167 -2.69 -13.96 2.07
N ARG A 168 -1.86 -13.10 1.47
CA ARG A 168 -2.05 -11.64 1.44
C ARG A 168 -2.75 -11.12 0.19
N ILE A 169 -3.08 -11.98 -0.79
CA ILE A 169 -3.73 -11.55 -2.04
C ILE A 169 -5.02 -10.78 -1.74
N VAL A 170 -5.97 -11.43 -1.05
CA VAL A 170 -7.26 -10.82 -0.71
C VAL A 170 -7.12 -9.70 0.34
N PRO A 171 -6.35 -9.87 1.43
CA PRO A 171 -6.06 -8.78 2.37
C PRO A 171 -5.56 -7.49 1.69
N THR A 172 -4.65 -7.62 0.71
CA THR A 172 -4.12 -6.45 -0.03
C THR A 172 -5.20 -5.77 -0.86
N LEU A 173 -6.14 -6.52 -1.45
CA LEU A 173 -7.29 -5.94 -2.16
C LEU A 173 -8.18 -5.12 -1.21
N LEU A 174 -8.46 -5.62 0.00
CA LEU A 174 -9.22 -4.89 1.01
C LEU A 174 -8.50 -3.58 1.43
N MET A 175 -7.18 -3.65 1.60
CA MET A 175 -6.36 -2.46 1.87
C MET A 175 -6.43 -1.44 0.74
N ASN A 176 -6.41 -1.88 -0.52
CA ASN A 176 -6.53 -1.00 -1.68
C ASN A 176 -7.89 -0.29 -1.71
N VAL A 177 -8.99 -0.98 -1.39
CA VAL A 177 -10.31 -0.36 -1.25
C VAL A 177 -10.30 0.73 -0.17
N CYS A 178 -9.66 0.48 0.98
CA CYS A 178 -9.54 1.49 2.03
C CYS A 178 -8.69 2.69 1.61
N SER A 179 -7.61 2.43 0.86
CA SER A 179 -6.77 3.49 0.29
C SER A 179 -7.58 4.38 -0.66
N LEU A 180 -8.39 3.78 -1.55
CA LEU A 180 -9.30 4.51 -2.43
C LEU A 180 -10.30 5.35 -1.63
N LEU A 181 -10.90 4.78 -0.59
CA LEU A 181 -11.85 5.49 0.27
C LEU A 181 -11.17 6.68 0.98
N ALA A 182 -9.94 6.50 1.47
CA ALA A 182 -9.16 7.57 2.09
C ALA A 182 -8.87 8.71 1.10
N THR A 183 -8.43 8.37 -0.13
CA THR A 183 -8.16 9.34 -1.19
C THR A 183 -9.41 10.12 -1.60
N VAL A 184 -10.55 9.44 -1.74
CA VAL A 184 -11.83 10.10 -2.08
C VAL A 184 -12.34 10.97 -0.93
N SER A 185 -12.11 10.57 0.32
CA SER A 185 -12.59 11.32 1.50
C SER A 185 -11.75 12.56 1.80
N LEU A 186 -10.45 12.53 1.49
CA LEU A 186 -9.50 13.57 1.90
C LEU A 186 -9.89 14.99 1.43
N PRO A 187 -10.33 15.24 0.19
CA PRO A 187 -10.74 16.58 -0.24
C PRO A 187 -11.92 17.15 0.58
N PHE A 188 -12.86 16.30 0.98
CA PHE A 188 -14.01 16.71 1.80
C PHE A 188 -13.57 17.04 3.23
N LEU A 189 -12.71 16.21 3.81
CA LEU A 189 -12.15 16.46 5.15
C LEU A 189 -11.28 17.72 5.17
N SER A 190 -10.50 17.97 4.10
CA SER A 190 -9.69 19.18 3.95
C SER A 190 -10.58 20.43 3.84
N HIS A 191 -11.66 20.36 3.07
CA HIS A 191 -12.60 21.47 2.94
C HIS A 191 -13.25 21.81 4.29
N ASP A 192 -13.75 20.81 5.02
CA ASP A 192 -14.33 21.01 6.35
C ASP A 192 -13.30 21.58 7.35
N TRP A 193 -12.03 21.16 7.21
CA TRP A 193 -10.92 21.67 8.02
C TRP A 193 -10.66 23.16 7.77
N GLU A 194 -10.66 23.58 6.50
CA GLU A 194 -10.44 24.97 6.09
C GLU A 194 -11.59 25.91 6.51
N VAL A 195 -12.83 25.43 6.53
CA VAL A 195 -14.01 26.20 6.97
C VAL A 195 -14.01 26.45 8.49
N GLY A 196 -13.20 25.71 9.25
CA GLY A 196 -12.97 25.94 10.69
C GLY A 196 -13.63 24.98 11.70
N PRO A 197 -14.73 24.24 11.44
CA PRO A 197 -15.31 23.34 12.44
C PRO A 197 -14.52 22.01 12.51
N ARG A 198 -13.38 22.01 13.21
CA ARG A 198 -12.54 20.81 13.43
C ARG A 198 -13.30 19.65 14.06
N ALA A 199 -14.31 19.94 14.88
CA ALA A 199 -15.21 18.94 15.44
C ALA A 199 -15.96 18.14 14.36
N ALA A 200 -16.39 18.79 13.27
CA ALA A 200 -17.08 18.14 12.16
C ALA A 200 -16.14 17.16 11.42
N VAL A 201 -14.86 17.53 11.23
CA VAL A 201 -13.84 16.63 10.66
C VAL A 201 -13.68 15.40 11.55
N SER A 202 -13.62 15.61 12.87
CA SER A 202 -13.52 14.51 13.85
C SER A 202 -14.73 13.58 13.80
N GLU A 203 -15.95 14.13 13.77
CA GLU A 203 -17.19 13.35 13.71
C GLU A 203 -17.29 12.53 12.41
N ARG A 204 -17.05 13.17 11.26
CA ARG A 204 -17.07 12.49 9.95
C ARG A 204 -16.02 11.40 9.88
N LEU A 205 -14.79 11.66 10.34
CA LEU A 205 -13.74 10.64 10.34
C LEU A 205 -14.06 9.48 11.29
N ASN A 206 -14.64 9.73 12.46
CA ASN A 206 -15.10 8.66 13.35
C ASN A 206 -16.18 7.80 12.68
N LEU A 207 -17.14 8.41 11.98
CA LEU A 207 -18.15 7.66 11.23
C LEU A 207 -17.52 6.80 10.13
N LEU A 208 -16.61 7.37 9.34
CA LEU A 208 -15.87 6.64 8.30
C LEU A 208 -15.07 5.48 8.87
N LEU A 209 -14.36 5.67 9.99
CA LEU A 209 -13.59 4.62 10.66
C LEU A 209 -14.49 3.48 11.16
N LYS A 210 -15.65 3.78 11.76
CA LYS A 210 -16.59 2.76 12.23
C LYS A 210 -17.19 1.97 11.07
N LEU A 211 -17.73 2.66 10.06
CA LEU A 211 -18.34 1.99 8.90
C LEU A 211 -17.32 1.14 8.14
N THR A 212 -16.13 1.67 7.92
CA THR A 212 -15.06 0.95 7.23
C THR A 212 -14.56 -0.23 8.05
N GLY A 213 -14.34 -0.07 9.35
CA GLY A 213 -13.88 -1.17 10.19
C GLY A 213 -14.91 -2.30 10.31
N ILE A 214 -16.20 -1.98 10.46
CA ILE A 214 -17.28 -2.98 10.42
C ILE A 214 -17.30 -3.69 9.06
N GLY A 215 -17.23 -2.93 7.96
CA GLY A 215 -17.19 -3.48 6.60
C GLY A 215 -15.99 -4.39 6.36
N LEU A 216 -14.80 -4.01 6.86
CA LEU A 216 -13.58 -4.81 6.75
C LEU A 216 -13.65 -6.10 7.54
N VAL A 217 -14.19 -6.08 8.76
CA VAL A 217 -14.36 -7.29 9.58
C VAL A 217 -15.40 -8.23 8.94
N ALA A 218 -16.50 -7.68 8.42
CA ALA A 218 -17.49 -8.46 7.68
C ALA A 218 -16.88 -9.11 6.42
N ALA A 219 -16.11 -8.34 5.64
CA ALA A 219 -15.41 -8.85 4.47
C ALA A 219 -14.37 -9.91 4.85
N ALA A 220 -13.58 -9.70 5.90
CA ALA A 220 -12.60 -10.66 6.40
C ALA A 220 -13.28 -11.98 6.83
N THR A 221 -14.40 -11.90 7.54
CA THR A 221 -15.19 -13.07 7.94
C THR A 221 -15.70 -13.84 6.71
N ALA A 222 -16.21 -13.13 5.71
CA ALA A 222 -16.63 -13.75 4.45
C ALA A 222 -15.45 -14.43 3.73
N VAL A 223 -14.27 -13.80 3.69
CA VAL A 223 -13.07 -14.39 3.08
C VAL A 223 -12.62 -15.65 3.82
N LEU A 224 -12.66 -15.66 5.15
CA LEU A 224 -12.35 -16.86 5.94
C LEU A 224 -13.33 -18.00 5.62
N PHE A 225 -14.63 -17.69 5.53
CA PHE A 225 -15.67 -18.64 5.16
C PHE A 225 -15.46 -19.24 3.77
N PHE A 226 -15.06 -18.42 2.79
CA PHE A 226 -14.77 -18.85 1.42
C PHE A 226 -13.30 -19.26 1.19
N SER A 227 -12.50 -19.39 2.25
CA SER A 227 -11.08 -19.73 2.09
C SER A 227 -10.83 -21.09 1.40
N PRO A 228 -11.63 -22.16 1.59
CA PRO A 228 -11.42 -23.40 0.85
C PRO A 228 -11.60 -23.23 -0.67
N LEU A 229 -12.59 -22.43 -1.10
CA LEU A 229 -12.77 -22.12 -2.53
C LEU A 229 -11.57 -21.36 -3.10
N LEU A 230 -11.00 -20.44 -2.31
CA LEU A 230 -9.83 -19.67 -2.73
C LEU A 230 -8.57 -20.55 -2.83
N PHE A 231 -8.25 -21.32 -1.80
CA PHE A 231 -6.98 -22.05 -1.73
C PHE A 231 -7.03 -23.40 -2.44
N ASP A 232 -8.12 -24.14 -2.33
CA ASP A 232 -8.22 -25.49 -2.91
C ASP A 232 -8.62 -25.43 -4.38
N TRP A 233 -9.62 -24.61 -4.73
CA TRP A 233 -10.12 -24.53 -6.11
C TRP A 233 -9.35 -23.50 -6.96
N ALA A 234 -9.31 -22.23 -6.55
CA ALA A 234 -8.71 -21.18 -7.38
C ALA A 234 -7.18 -21.29 -7.45
N LEU A 235 -6.53 -21.60 -6.31
CA LEU A 235 -5.07 -21.75 -6.23
C LEU A 235 -4.59 -23.21 -6.37
N ARG A 236 -5.50 -24.16 -6.57
CA ARG A 236 -5.22 -25.59 -6.80
C ARG A 236 -4.35 -26.23 -5.70
N GLY A 237 -4.52 -25.82 -4.45
CA GLY A 237 -3.79 -26.38 -3.32
C GLY A 237 -2.28 -26.07 -3.33
N LYS A 238 -1.80 -25.12 -4.12
CA LYS A 238 -0.34 -24.84 -4.23
C LYS A 238 0.30 -24.26 -2.96
N PHE A 239 -0.49 -23.75 -2.03
CA PHE A 239 -0.02 -22.98 -0.86
C PHE A 239 -0.67 -23.51 0.42
N HIS A 240 -0.18 -24.63 0.93
CA HIS A 240 -0.83 -25.36 2.02
C HIS A 240 -0.76 -24.62 3.37
N ALA A 241 0.30 -23.86 3.65
CA ALA A 241 0.37 -23.09 4.91
C ALA A 241 -0.32 -21.72 4.83
N ALA A 242 -0.68 -21.24 3.63
CA ALA A 242 -1.29 -19.92 3.47
C ALA A 242 -2.65 -19.76 4.19
N PRO A 243 -3.56 -20.75 4.21
CA PRO A 243 -4.78 -20.69 5.01
C PRO A 243 -4.52 -20.47 6.50
N ALA A 244 -3.46 -21.05 7.05
CA ALA A 244 -3.13 -21.04 8.49
C ALA A 244 -2.61 -19.69 9.00
N ILE A 245 -2.38 -18.73 8.12
CA ILE A 245 -2.04 -17.34 8.48
C ILE A 245 -3.03 -16.34 7.89
N LEU A 246 -4.09 -16.81 7.22
CA LEU A 246 -5.04 -15.95 6.52
C LEU A 246 -5.78 -15.04 7.50
N SER A 247 -6.15 -15.55 8.68
CA SER A 247 -6.86 -14.76 9.69
C SER A 247 -6.01 -13.58 10.16
N LEU A 248 -4.72 -13.81 10.40
CA LEU A 248 -3.74 -12.77 10.75
C LEU A 248 -3.56 -11.79 9.61
N ALA A 249 -3.39 -12.26 8.37
CA ALA A 249 -3.26 -11.38 7.21
C ALA A 249 -4.49 -10.47 7.03
N LEU A 250 -5.69 -10.99 7.28
CA LEU A 250 -6.94 -10.22 7.24
C LEU A 250 -7.06 -9.22 8.40
N ALA A 251 -6.66 -9.60 9.61
CA ALA A 251 -6.65 -8.69 10.76
C ALA A 251 -5.68 -7.53 10.54
N TYR A 252 -4.49 -7.83 10.03
CA TYR A 252 -3.53 -6.84 9.55
C TYR A 252 -4.16 -5.89 8.52
N ALA A 253 -4.86 -6.41 7.50
CA ALA A 253 -5.51 -5.57 6.50
C ALA A 253 -6.59 -4.67 7.10
N CYS A 254 -7.33 -5.15 8.11
CA CYS A 254 -8.29 -4.33 8.85
C CYS A 254 -7.61 -3.14 9.53
N TRP A 255 -6.56 -3.39 10.33
CA TRP A 255 -5.83 -2.31 11.00
C TRP A 255 -5.15 -1.37 10.01
N SER A 256 -4.53 -1.90 8.96
CA SER A 256 -3.92 -1.06 7.93
C SER A 256 -4.96 -0.20 7.19
N GLY A 257 -6.16 -0.73 6.93
CA GLY A 257 -7.27 0.04 6.35
C GLY A 257 -7.73 1.18 7.25
N LEU A 258 -7.81 0.95 8.56
CA LEU A 258 -8.11 2.00 9.54
C LEU A 258 -6.99 3.04 9.62
N VAL A 259 -5.72 2.64 9.55
CA VAL A 259 -4.57 3.58 9.47
C VAL A 259 -4.69 4.48 8.24
N CYS A 260 -5.08 3.92 7.08
CA CYS A 260 -5.24 4.68 5.83
C CYS A 260 -6.22 5.85 5.99
N LEU A 261 -7.31 5.65 6.73
CA LEU A 261 -8.29 6.70 7.01
C LEU A 261 -7.83 7.64 8.13
N ALA A 262 -7.33 7.08 9.23
CA ALA A 262 -6.98 7.84 10.43
C ALA A 262 -5.89 8.88 10.18
N LYS A 263 -4.90 8.56 9.33
CA LYS A 263 -3.82 9.49 8.98
C LYS A 263 -4.30 10.71 8.20
N SER A 264 -5.47 10.64 7.55
CA SER A 264 -6.06 11.78 6.84
C SER A 264 -6.31 12.97 7.77
N TYR A 265 -6.57 12.74 9.06
CA TYR A 265 -6.68 13.82 10.05
C TYR A 265 -5.36 14.61 10.17
N LEU A 266 -4.23 13.91 10.30
CA LEU A 266 -2.90 14.54 10.37
C LEU A 266 -2.52 15.23 9.06
N TRP A 267 -2.98 14.72 7.91
CA TRP A 267 -2.81 15.39 6.63
C TRP A 267 -3.61 16.69 6.55
N CYS A 268 -4.88 16.70 6.96
CA CYS A 268 -5.68 17.93 7.06
C CYS A 268 -5.04 18.94 8.02
N ALA A 269 -4.44 18.48 9.12
CA ALA A 269 -3.72 19.32 10.06
C ALA A 269 -2.33 19.79 9.56
N GLU A 270 -1.96 19.52 8.32
CA GLU A 270 -0.64 19.81 7.71
C GLU A 270 0.53 19.18 8.49
N ARG A 271 0.29 18.08 9.21
CA ARG A 271 1.27 17.32 10.01
C ARG A 271 1.69 16.02 9.35
N ALA A 272 1.91 16.02 8.03
CA ALA A 272 2.34 14.83 7.29
C ALA A 272 3.62 14.17 7.85
N ALA A 273 4.55 14.95 8.41
CA ALA A 273 5.78 14.41 9.01
C ALA A 273 5.51 13.47 10.20
N LEU A 274 4.45 13.74 10.97
CA LEU A 274 4.06 12.88 12.10
C LEU A 274 3.52 11.53 11.63
N VAL A 275 2.91 11.49 10.45
CA VAL A 275 2.52 10.22 9.80
C VAL A 275 3.78 9.42 9.48
N SER A 276 4.84 10.04 8.93
CA SER A 276 6.12 9.37 8.69
C SER A 276 6.73 8.82 9.98
N VAL A 277 6.68 9.58 11.08
CA VAL A 277 7.11 9.11 12.41
C VAL A 277 6.33 7.86 12.84
N ALA A 278 5.00 7.88 12.69
CA ALA A 278 4.17 6.73 13.03
C ALA A 278 4.55 5.48 12.22
N TYR A 279 4.72 5.62 10.89
CA TYR A 279 5.17 4.52 10.03
C TYR A 279 6.57 4.02 10.40
N ALA A 280 7.49 4.92 10.78
CA ALA A 280 8.83 4.53 11.23
C ALA A 280 8.76 3.70 12.53
N VAL A 281 7.98 4.14 13.52
CA VAL A 281 7.77 3.41 14.78
C VAL A 281 7.17 2.02 14.52
N GLY A 282 6.13 1.94 13.69
CA GLY A 282 5.55 0.66 13.30
C GLY A 282 6.55 -0.24 12.56
N LEU A 283 7.37 0.31 11.66
CA LEU A 283 8.35 -0.45 10.88
C LEU A 283 9.43 -1.04 11.79
N PHE A 284 9.96 -0.25 12.73
CA PHE A 284 10.92 -0.73 13.72
C PHE A 284 10.31 -1.80 14.63
N ALA A 285 9.06 -1.64 15.05
CA ALA A 285 8.35 -2.68 15.79
C ALA A 285 8.22 -3.97 14.97
N SER A 286 7.87 -3.86 13.68
CA SER A 286 7.77 -5.01 12.77
C SER A 286 9.10 -5.74 12.62
N ILE A 287 10.19 -5.01 12.36
CA ILE A 287 11.53 -5.59 12.21
C ILE A 287 11.97 -6.25 13.51
N GLY A 288 11.83 -5.56 14.65
CA GLY A 288 12.24 -6.09 15.96
C GLY A 288 11.47 -7.36 16.35
N LEU A 289 10.14 -7.35 16.20
CA LEU A 289 9.30 -8.50 16.49
C LEU A 289 9.59 -9.66 15.52
N ASN A 290 9.69 -9.38 14.22
CA ASN A 290 9.92 -10.41 13.22
C ASN A 290 11.32 -11.06 13.36
N LEU A 291 12.35 -10.31 13.75
CA LEU A 291 13.69 -10.88 14.03
C LEU A 291 13.67 -11.85 15.22
N VAL A 292 12.78 -11.65 16.19
CA VAL A 292 12.65 -12.53 17.37
C VAL A 292 11.72 -13.71 17.09
N LEU A 293 10.61 -13.47 16.39
CA LEU A 293 9.54 -14.45 16.17
C LEU A 293 9.77 -15.34 14.95
N ALA A 294 10.36 -14.83 13.85
CA ALA A 294 10.55 -15.59 12.62
C ALA A 294 11.44 -16.83 12.80
N PRO A 295 12.58 -16.78 13.53
CA PRO A 295 13.41 -17.97 13.76
C PRO A 295 12.68 -19.09 14.52
N ARG A 296 11.68 -18.74 15.34
CA ARG A 296 10.98 -19.67 16.23
C ARG A 296 9.69 -20.21 15.64
N PHE A 297 8.96 -19.37 14.90
CA PHE A 297 7.61 -19.66 14.42
C PHE A 297 7.50 -19.60 12.88
N GLY A 298 8.60 -19.40 12.17
CA GLY A 298 8.64 -19.28 10.72
C GLY A 298 7.67 -18.23 10.20
N ILE A 299 6.80 -18.65 9.28
CA ILE A 299 5.80 -17.79 8.64
C ILE A 299 4.78 -17.19 9.63
N HIS A 300 4.37 -17.93 10.66
CA HIS A 300 3.44 -17.42 11.68
C HIS A 300 4.11 -16.31 12.51
N GLY A 301 5.40 -16.46 12.82
CA GLY A 301 6.16 -15.46 13.57
C GLY A 301 6.15 -14.10 12.87
N VAL A 302 6.35 -14.11 11.55
CA VAL A 302 6.27 -12.90 10.73
C VAL A 302 4.85 -12.36 10.65
N ALA A 303 3.84 -13.21 10.48
CA ALA A 303 2.44 -12.78 10.48
C ALA A 303 2.03 -12.11 11.81
N TYR A 304 2.42 -12.68 12.96
CA TYR A 304 2.16 -12.11 14.29
C TYR A 304 2.89 -10.79 14.49
N GLY A 305 4.19 -10.72 14.17
CA GLY A 305 4.95 -9.49 14.35
C GLY A 305 4.45 -8.36 13.44
N THR A 306 4.08 -8.65 12.19
CA THR A 306 3.47 -7.67 11.28
C THR A 306 2.10 -7.20 11.77
N CYS A 307 1.26 -8.10 12.31
CA CYS A 307 -0.01 -7.73 12.94
C CYS A 307 0.18 -6.78 14.13
N ALA A 308 1.03 -7.16 15.08
CA ALA A 308 1.33 -6.37 16.26
C ALA A 308 1.92 -5.00 15.88
N ALA A 309 2.80 -4.94 14.90
CA ALA A 309 3.36 -3.70 14.38
C ALA A 309 2.29 -2.75 13.80
N HIS A 310 1.23 -3.28 13.17
CA HIS A 310 0.13 -2.47 12.65
C HIS A 310 -0.82 -1.99 13.75
N VAL A 311 -1.00 -2.76 14.83
CA VAL A 311 -1.67 -2.27 16.03
C VAL A 311 -0.87 -1.10 16.63
N VAL A 312 0.45 -1.25 16.77
CA VAL A 312 1.33 -0.15 17.23
C VAL A 312 1.20 1.07 16.31
N LEU A 313 1.28 0.89 15.00
CA LEU A 313 1.10 1.96 14.02
C LEU A 313 -0.25 2.68 14.20
N LEU A 314 -1.35 1.93 14.31
CA LEU A 314 -2.69 2.49 14.51
C LEU A 314 -2.78 3.28 15.82
N LEU A 315 -2.26 2.73 16.93
CA LEU A 315 -2.24 3.40 18.23
C LEU A 315 -1.43 4.69 18.20
N VAL A 316 -0.27 4.70 17.52
CA VAL A 316 0.56 5.89 17.36
C VAL A 316 -0.15 6.94 16.51
N VAL A 317 -0.78 6.56 15.38
CA VAL A 317 -1.59 7.48 14.57
C VAL A 317 -2.75 8.06 15.38
N TYR A 318 -3.47 7.25 16.14
CA TYR A 318 -4.54 7.71 17.03
C TYR A 318 -4.05 8.65 18.11
N GLY A 319 -2.95 8.32 18.80
CA GLY A 319 -2.37 9.15 19.84
C GLY A 319 -1.89 10.51 19.30
N LEU A 320 -1.20 10.50 18.15
CA LEU A 320 -0.78 11.73 17.48
C LEU A 320 -1.99 12.55 17.02
N SER A 321 -2.98 11.95 16.37
CA SER A 321 -4.21 12.67 15.98
C SER A 321 -4.93 13.26 17.19
N HIS A 322 -5.02 12.53 18.31
CA HIS A 322 -5.64 13.00 19.53
C HIS A 322 -4.91 14.20 20.12
N ALA A 323 -3.57 14.20 20.11
CA ALA A 323 -2.76 15.35 20.54
C ALA A 323 -3.02 16.61 19.70
N TYR A 324 -3.55 16.48 18.47
CA TYR A 324 -3.98 17.59 17.60
C TYR A 324 -5.50 17.81 17.59
N GLY A 325 -6.20 17.34 18.64
CA GLY A 325 -7.61 17.63 18.86
C GLY A 325 -8.60 16.65 18.23
N PHE A 326 -8.15 15.51 17.71
CA PHE A 326 -9.06 14.46 17.25
C PHE A 326 -9.74 13.79 18.44
N ALA A 327 -11.08 13.87 18.51
CA ALA A 327 -11.87 13.24 19.55
C ALA A 327 -12.29 11.84 19.11
N LEU A 328 -11.55 10.81 19.50
CA LEU A 328 -11.87 9.41 19.22
C LEU A 328 -13.11 8.96 19.99
N HIS A 329 -14.12 8.48 19.28
CA HIS A 329 -15.33 7.94 19.89
C HIS A 329 -15.06 6.54 20.48
N PRO A 330 -15.71 6.15 21.59
CA PRO A 330 -15.60 4.79 22.15
C PRO A 330 -15.95 3.69 21.13
N GLY A 331 -16.94 3.93 20.27
CA GLY A 331 -17.28 3.00 19.19
C GLY A 331 -16.15 2.78 18.18
N THR A 332 -15.27 3.76 17.99
CA THR A 332 -14.10 3.62 17.10
C THR A 332 -13.06 2.70 17.74
N TRP A 333 -12.84 2.80 19.06
CA TRP A 333 -11.99 1.86 19.80
C TRP A 333 -12.52 0.42 19.73
N LEU A 334 -13.83 0.25 19.92
CA LEU A 334 -14.47 -1.06 19.81
C LEU A 334 -14.25 -1.69 18.43
N VAL A 335 -14.51 -0.91 17.36
CA VAL A 335 -14.33 -1.38 15.99
C VAL A 335 -12.86 -1.71 15.68
N SER A 336 -11.91 -0.93 16.19
CA SER A 336 -10.47 -1.21 16.03
C SER A 336 -10.01 -2.49 16.75
N ALA A 337 -10.74 -2.94 17.77
CA ALA A 337 -10.48 -4.19 18.48
C ALA A 337 -11.14 -5.42 17.84
N MET A 338 -12.19 -5.24 17.01
CA MET A 338 -12.92 -6.35 16.38
C MET A 338 -12.05 -7.33 15.57
N PRO A 339 -10.98 -6.91 14.85
CA PRO A 339 -10.12 -7.85 14.12
C PRO A 339 -9.41 -8.89 15.02
N LEU A 340 -9.41 -8.73 16.34
CA LEU A 340 -8.89 -9.74 17.27
C LEU A 340 -9.75 -11.01 17.34
N VAL A 341 -11.04 -10.93 17.02
CA VAL A 341 -11.97 -12.06 17.06
C VAL A 341 -11.55 -13.19 16.11
N PRO A 342 -11.33 -12.95 14.79
CA PRO A 342 -10.88 -14.01 13.90
C PRO A 342 -9.49 -14.55 14.26
N CYS A 343 -8.59 -13.72 14.82
CA CYS A 343 -7.28 -14.19 15.28
C CYS A 343 -7.37 -15.16 16.47
N ALA A 344 -8.34 -14.96 17.37
CA ALA A 344 -8.49 -15.80 18.55
C ALA A 344 -8.95 -17.24 18.18
N GLN A 345 -9.83 -17.37 17.18
CA GLN A 345 -10.36 -18.68 16.76
C GLN A 345 -9.26 -19.62 16.27
N GLU A 346 -8.25 -19.10 15.58
CA GLU A 346 -7.14 -19.87 15.02
C GLU A 346 -6.23 -20.48 16.11
N THR A 347 -6.10 -19.83 17.26
CA THR A 347 -5.34 -20.40 18.39
C THR A 347 -6.04 -21.57 19.07
N THR A 348 -7.38 -21.60 19.07
CA THR A 348 -8.15 -22.69 19.69
C THR A 348 -8.31 -23.92 18.81
N SER A 349 -8.13 -23.77 17.49
CA SER A 349 -8.32 -24.85 16.52
C SER A 349 -7.05 -25.60 16.14
N ARG A 350 -5.95 -25.48 16.93
CA ARG A 350 -4.80 -26.38 16.81
C ARG A 350 -5.00 -27.57 17.76
N PRO A 351 -5.48 -28.73 17.29
CA PRO A 351 -5.35 -29.96 18.05
C PRO A 351 -3.86 -30.29 18.06
N ASP A 352 -3.31 -30.48 19.26
CA ASP A 352 -1.97 -31.00 19.56
C ASP A 352 -1.19 -31.45 18.32
N ALA A 353 -0.38 -30.53 17.79
CA ALA A 353 0.73 -30.91 16.93
C ALA A 353 1.67 -31.71 17.83
N GLY A 354 1.48 -33.03 17.82
CA GLY A 354 2.32 -33.98 18.52
C GLY A 354 3.77 -33.68 18.18
N VAL A 355 4.48 -33.17 19.19
CA VAL A 355 5.94 -33.10 19.25
C VAL A 355 6.49 -34.52 19.26
#